data_AF-A0A511V0F8-F1
#
_entry.id   AF-A0A511V0F8-F1
#
_cell.length_a   1.000
_cell.length_b   1.000
_cell.length_c   1.000
_cell.angle_alpha   90.00
_cell.angle_beta   90.00
_cell.angle_gamma   90.00
#
_symmetry.space_group_name_H-M   'P 1'
#
loop_
_entity.id
_entity.type
_entity.pdbx_description
1 polymer ?
#
loop_
_entity_poly.entity_id
_entity_poly.type
_entity_poly.pdbx_seq_one_letter_code
_entity_poly.pdbx_strand_id
1 'polypeptide(L)'
;MQWSQIKTLFILCFLILDIYLIFQFIEKQQAANIGLLEREEITLEQQLKDDDITIENIPEQRVEESFIKIRQKAFTKEDRNRLAKLPNQEAVVMNENHLIISQFKEPIDLPDKVTEEQLQEIIHPYILYGDEYRFGEWNKEKNVIYFFPIKNGRPVYFNPSGIIVFYLNDKNKIVLYTQTRLDKAEINSEKKPLIHPVEAVGRLYNNQLIASGDTVNKLTVGYQTAVPLSDGVQVFVPTWKITVNKEKSFYVNATEGVVFPSGDEDFLAEQLSNLLNRMNLPNKNVTWKTTVIDMLESKMRDLKKRSETK
;
A
#
# COMPACT_ATOMS: atom_id res chain seq x y z
N MET A 1 10.17 -24.94 64.41
CA MET A 1 10.42 -24.57 62.99
C MET A 1 10.22 -23.06 62.87
N GLN A 2 11.22 -22.31 62.38
CA GLN A 2 11.24 -20.83 62.38
C GLN A 2 10.33 -20.24 61.27
N TRP A 3 9.06 -20.64 61.26
CA TRP A 3 8.10 -20.31 60.21
C TRP A 3 7.69 -18.84 60.24
N SER A 4 7.67 -18.19 61.41
CA SER A 4 7.45 -16.75 61.52
C SER A 4 8.61 -15.94 60.94
N GLN A 5 9.85 -16.40 61.09
CA GLN A 5 11.04 -15.69 60.59
C GLN A 5 11.14 -15.78 59.06
N ILE A 6 10.81 -16.94 58.47
CA ILE A 6 10.75 -17.10 57.01
C ILE A 6 9.65 -16.24 56.40
N LYS A 7 8.49 -16.11 57.05
CA LYS A 7 7.41 -15.21 56.60
C LYS A 7 7.83 -13.75 56.60
N THR A 8 8.47 -13.29 57.68
CA THR A 8 8.96 -11.91 57.78
C THR A 8 10.01 -11.63 56.71
N LEU A 9 10.90 -12.58 56.44
CA LEU A 9 11.88 -12.46 55.36
C LEU A 9 11.22 -12.37 53.98
N PHE A 10 10.18 -13.18 53.72
CA PHE A 10 9.44 -13.13 52.45
C PHE A 10 8.73 -11.79 52.24
N ILE A 11 8.08 -11.26 53.29
CA ILE A 11 7.43 -9.95 53.26
C ILE A 11 8.45 -8.84 53.00
N LEU A 12 9.62 -8.91 53.64
CA LEU A 12 10.69 -7.93 53.44
C LEU A 12 11.25 -7.96 52.01
N CYS A 13 11.48 -9.16 51.46
CA CYS A 13 11.94 -9.31 50.07
C CYS A 13 10.91 -8.77 49.07
N PHE A 14 9.61 -9.04 49.29
CA PHE A 14 8.55 -8.51 48.43
C PHE A 14 8.46 -6.99 48.50
N LEU A 15 8.58 -6.42 49.70
CA LEU A 15 8.59 -4.97 49.89
C LEU A 15 9.74 -4.28 49.14
N ILE A 16 10.95 -4.87 49.17
CA ILE A 16 12.11 -4.34 48.44
C ILE A 16 11.88 -4.42 46.92
N LEU A 17 11.29 -5.53 46.44
CA LEU A 17 10.92 -5.69 45.03
C LEU A 17 9.87 -4.64 44.60
N ASP A 18 8.84 -4.42 45.41
CA ASP A 18 7.78 -3.46 45.11
C ASP A 18 8.32 -2.03 45.07
N ILE A 19 9.21 -1.67 46.01
CA ILE A 19 9.90 -0.37 45.98
C ILE A 19 10.74 -0.22 44.72
N TYR A 20 11.51 -1.26 44.35
CA TYR A 20 12.29 -1.27 43.11
C TYR A 20 11.40 -1.09 41.87
N LEU A 21 10.26 -1.79 41.82
CA LEU A 21 9.28 -1.67 40.74
C LEU A 21 8.65 -0.28 40.67
N ILE A 22 8.36 0.35 41.81
CA ILE A 22 7.86 1.74 41.86
C ILE A 22 8.92 2.70 41.34
N PHE A 23 10.19 2.56 41.72
CA PHE A 23 11.27 3.36 41.16
C PHE A 23 11.39 3.17 39.65
N GLN A 24 11.35 1.92 39.16
CA GLN A 24 11.38 1.64 37.73
C GLN A 24 10.16 2.20 36.99
N PHE A 25 8.99 2.17 37.62
CA PHE A 25 7.77 2.74 37.07
C PHE A 25 7.85 4.27 37.00
N ILE A 26 8.35 4.92 38.05
CA ILE A 26 8.58 6.38 38.07
C ILE A 26 9.64 6.74 37.03
N GLU A 27 10.76 6.01 36.93
CA GLU A 27 11.78 6.25 35.89
C GLU A 27 11.22 6.06 34.48
N LYS A 28 10.39 5.06 34.23
CA LYS A 28 9.74 4.88 32.92
C LYS A 28 8.69 5.95 32.64
N GLN A 29 7.94 6.37 33.64
CA GLN A 29 6.95 7.45 33.50
C GLN A 29 7.63 8.80 33.34
N GLN A 30 8.76 9.02 34.02
CA GLN A 30 9.63 10.17 33.82
C GLN A 30 10.32 10.09 32.47
N ALA A 31 10.87 8.98 32.00
CA ALA A 31 11.41 8.87 30.65
C ALA A 31 10.34 9.12 29.57
N ALA A 32 9.08 8.71 29.82
CA ALA A 32 7.94 9.02 28.96
C ALA A 32 7.49 10.50 29.05
N ASN A 33 7.70 11.17 30.19
CA ASN A 33 7.33 12.58 30.43
C ASN A 33 8.49 13.58 30.25
N ILE A 34 9.76 13.14 30.27
CA ILE A 34 10.98 13.94 30.12
C ILE A 34 11.26 14.16 28.63
N GLY A 35 10.67 13.37 27.73
CA GLY A 35 10.51 13.76 26.33
C GLY A 35 9.60 14.97 26.11
N LEU A 36 9.06 15.60 27.17
CA LEU A 36 8.14 16.74 27.08
C LEU A 36 8.54 17.98 27.91
N LEU A 37 9.63 17.99 28.70
CA LEU A 37 9.81 19.09 29.68
C LEU A 37 11.18 19.80 29.82
N GLU A 38 12.29 19.43 29.17
CA GLU A 38 13.56 20.18 29.35
C GLU A 38 14.44 20.33 28.10
N ARG A 39 13.83 20.71 26.98
CA ARG A 39 14.48 21.45 25.89
C ARG A 39 13.40 22.39 25.34
N GLU A 40 13.75 23.61 24.95
CA GLU A 40 12.99 24.29 23.90
C GLU A 40 13.20 23.47 22.62
N GLU A 41 12.62 22.26 22.56
CA GLU A 41 12.63 21.46 21.34
C GLU A 41 11.78 22.25 20.36
N ILE A 42 12.43 22.74 19.31
CA ILE A 42 11.75 23.21 18.11
C ILE A 42 10.75 22.10 17.77
N THR A 43 9.44 22.38 17.90
CA THR A 43 8.41 21.38 17.65
C THR A 43 8.55 20.91 16.21
N LEU A 44 8.13 19.69 15.90
CA LEU A 44 8.19 19.16 14.54
C LEU A 44 7.54 20.13 13.54
N GLU A 45 6.44 20.76 13.92
CA GLU A 45 5.76 21.80 13.14
C GLU A 45 6.66 22.99 12.86
N GLN A 46 7.43 23.44 13.85
CA GLN A 46 8.35 24.55 13.69
C GLN A 46 9.56 24.15 12.84
N GLN A 47 10.08 22.92 12.97
CA GLN A 47 11.15 22.41 12.09
C GLN A 47 10.70 22.36 10.63
N LEU A 48 9.52 21.79 10.37
CA LEU A 48 8.95 21.74 9.02
C LEU A 48 8.75 23.14 8.45
N LYS A 49 8.29 24.08 9.28
CA LYS A 49 8.09 25.48 8.88
C LYS A 49 9.40 26.22 8.61
N ASP A 50 10.44 26.00 9.42
CA ASP A 50 11.76 26.60 9.25
C ASP A 50 12.43 26.12 7.95
N ASP A 51 12.10 24.90 7.51
CA ASP A 51 12.52 24.32 6.24
C ASP A 51 11.58 24.68 5.06
N ASP A 52 10.65 25.63 5.23
CA ASP A 52 9.67 26.03 4.21
C ASP A 52 8.78 24.88 3.70
N ILE A 53 8.57 23.82 4.50
CA ILE A 53 7.68 22.71 4.16
C ILE A 53 6.25 23.10 4.50
N THR A 54 5.41 23.19 3.46
CA THR A 54 4.00 23.56 3.61
C THR A 54 3.13 22.32 3.70
N ILE A 55 2.26 22.23 4.71
CA ILE A 55 1.26 21.15 4.84
C ILE A 55 -0.13 21.72 4.57
N GLU A 56 -0.73 21.32 3.45
CA GLU A 56 -2.10 21.64 3.07
C GLU A 56 -3.07 20.57 3.58
N ASN A 57 -4.31 20.96 3.87
CA ASN A 57 -5.44 20.05 4.10
C ASN A 57 -5.17 18.94 5.15
N ILE A 58 -4.69 19.34 6.33
CA ILE A 58 -4.51 18.41 7.46
C ILE A 58 -5.89 17.95 7.94
N PRO A 59 -6.13 16.63 8.05
CA PRO A 59 -7.33 16.12 8.72
C PRO A 59 -7.40 16.63 10.17
N GLU A 60 -8.40 17.46 10.48
CA GLU A 60 -8.54 18.09 11.82
C GLU A 60 -8.97 17.10 12.91
N GLN A 61 -9.60 15.98 12.53
CA GLN A 61 -10.11 14.98 13.47
C GLN A 61 -9.13 13.81 13.59
N ARG A 62 -8.96 13.30 14.82
CA ARG A 62 -8.27 12.02 15.05
C ARG A 62 -9.02 10.92 14.32
N VAL A 63 -8.36 10.36 13.31
CA VAL A 63 -8.89 9.24 12.55
C VAL A 63 -8.65 7.97 13.35
N GLU A 64 -9.68 7.14 13.46
CA GLU A 64 -9.59 5.81 14.04
C GLU A 64 -9.82 4.76 12.97
N GLU A 65 -8.99 3.72 12.96
CA GLU A 65 -9.13 2.62 12.03
C GLU A 65 -8.67 1.30 12.64
N SER A 66 -9.12 0.19 12.08
CA SER A 66 -8.73 -1.15 12.53
C SER A 66 -7.97 -1.91 11.45
N PHE A 67 -7.23 -2.93 11.87
CA PHE A 67 -6.59 -3.86 10.94
C PHE A 67 -7.65 -4.77 10.31
N ILE A 68 -7.49 -5.07 9.02
CA ILE A 68 -8.40 -5.96 8.31
C ILE A 68 -7.68 -7.20 7.81
N LYS A 69 -8.41 -8.31 7.74
CA LYS A 69 -7.92 -9.57 7.19
C LYS A 69 -8.68 -9.87 5.91
N ILE A 70 -7.96 -10.17 4.84
CA ILE A 70 -8.57 -10.49 3.54
C ILE A 70 -7.81 -11.62 2.87
N ARG A 71 -8.53 -12.49 2.17
CA ARG A 71 -7.98 -13.53 1.29
C ARG A 71 -8.02 -13.08 -0.17
N GLN A 72 -7.10 -13.60 -0.98
CA GLN A 72 -7.24 -13.49 -2.42
C GLN A 72 -8.45 -14.31 -2.88
N LYS A 73 -9.18 -13.80 -3.87
CA LYS A 73 -10.39 -14.39 -4.41
C LYS A 73 -10.13 -14.98 -5.78
N ALA A 74 -10.45 -16.27 -5.94
CA ALA A 74 -10.44 -16.92 -7.24
C ALA A 74 -11.62 -16.46 -8.11
N PHE A 75 -11.37 -16.31 -9.41
CA PHE A 75 -12.39 -16.10 -10.44
C PHE A 75 -13.14 -17.41 -10.69
N THR A 76 -14.46 -17.34 -10.64
CA THR A 76 -15.34 -18.50 -10.79
C THR A 76 -15.48 -18.92 -12.26
N LYS A 77 -16.14 -20.06 -12.50
CA LYS A 77 -16.53 -20.45 -13.87
C LYS A 77 -17.46 -19.42 -14.51
N GLU A 78 -18.36 -18.83 -13.73
CA GLU A 78 -19.26 -17.78 -14.21
C GLU A 78 -18.49 -16.51 -14.60
N ASP A 79 -17.50 -16.11 -13.80
CA ASP A 79 -16.64 -14.97 -14.12
C ASP A 79 -15.92 -15.16 -15.44
N ARG A 80 -15.40 -16.36 -15.71
CA ARG A 80 -14.78 -16.68 -17.00
C ARG A 80 -15.75 -16.56 -18.17
N ASN A 81 -17.00 -17.00 -17.99
CA ASN A 81 -18.04 -16.85 -19.01
C ASN A 81 -18.41 -15.38 -19.25
N ARG A 82 -18.39 -14.53 -18.21
CA ARG A 82 -18.61 -13.08 -18.35
C ARG A 82 -17.42 -12.41 -19.02
N LEU A 83 -16.20 -12.76 -18.61
CA LEU A 83 -14.95 -12.27 -19.18
C LEU A 83 -14.86 -12.54 -20.69
N ALA A 84 -15.22 -13.76 -21.12
CA ALA A 84 -15.23 -14.14 -22.53
C ALA A 84 -16.24 -13.36 -23.39
N LYS A 85 -17.20 -12.67 -22.78
CA LYS A 85 -18.20 -11.82 -23.46
C LYS A 85 -17.81 -10.34 -23.49
N LEU A 86 -16.76 -9.93 -22.76
CA LEU A 86 -16.32 -8.55 -22.77
C LEU A 86 -15.73 -8.19 -24.14
N PRO A 87 -15.98 -6.97 -24.64
CA PRO A 87 -15.59 -6.59 -25.98
C PRO A 87 -14.08 -6.31 -26.10
N ASN A 88 -13.60 -6.28 -27.35
CA ASN A 88 -12.27 -5.81 -27.73
C ASN A 88 -11.08 -6.50 -27.02
N GLN A 89 -11.22 -7.73 -26.53
CA GLN A 89 -10.14 -8.36 -25.77
C GLN A 89 -10.04 -9.87 -25.95
N GLU A 90 -8.85 -10.38 -25.67
CA GLU A 90 -8.57 -11.80 -25.50
C GLU A 90 -7.97 -12.02 -24.11
N ALA A 91 -8.77 -12.62 -23.24
CA ALA A 91 -8.43 -12.76 -21.84
C ALA A 91 -8.22 -14.22 -21.45
N VAL A 92 -7.29 -14.44 -20.53
CA VAL A 92 -7.00 -15.74 -19.93
C VAL A 92 -6.97 -15.62 -18.41
N VAL A 93 -7.40 -16.69 -17.75
CA VAL A 93 -7.31 -16.80 -16.29
C VAL A 93 -6.24 -17.83 -15.94
N MET A 94 -5.28 -17.44 -15.13
CA MET A 94 -4.12 -18.23 -14.72
C MET A 94 -3.99 -18.28 -13.20
N ASN A 95 -2.94 -18.95 -12.71
CA ASN A 95 -2.59 -19.02 -11.28
C ASN A 95 -3.74 -19.54 -10.42
N GLU A 96 -4.22 -20.74 -10.72
CA GLU A 96 -5.32 -21.39 -9.99
C GLU A 96 -6.61 -20.53 -9.95
N ASN A 97 -6.86 -19.80 -11.02
CA ASN A 97 -7.95 -18.85 -11.19
C ASN A 97 -7.81 -17.53 -10.41
N HIS A 98 -6.63 -17.13 -9.95
CA HIS A 98 -6.45 -15.89 -9.18
C HIS A 98 -5.95 -14.69 -9.97
N LEU A 99 -5.63 -14.87 -11.25
CA LEU A 99 -5.07 -13.84 -12.11
C LEU A 99 -5.76 -13.83 -13.47
N ILE A 100 -6.33 -12.69 -13.85
CA ILE A 100 -6.71 -12.40 -15.23
C ILE A 100 -5.53 -11.70 -15.92
N ILE A 101 -5.24 -12.11 -17.14
CA ILE A 101 -4.38 -11.40 -18.08
C ILE A 101 -5.21 -11.19 -19.33
N SER A 102 -5.34 -9.95 -19.79
CA SER A 102 -6.19 -9.64 -20.94
C SER A 102 -5.53 -8.63 -21.86
N GLN A 103 -5.37 -9.04 -23.12
CA GLN A 103 -4.83 -8.20 -24.17
C GLN A 103 -5.97 -7.59 -24.97
N PHE A 104 -5.88 -6.29 -25.26
CA PHE A 104 -6.82 -5.61 -26.15
C PHE A 104 -6.47 -5.89 -27.62
N LYS A 105 -7.49 -6.19 -28.43
CA LYS A 105 -7.32 -6.39 -29.88
C LYS A 105 -6.97 -5.08 -30.57
N GLU A 106 -7.69 -4.03 -30.23
CA GLU A 106 -7.38 -2.65 -30.58
C GLU A 106 -6.98 -1.88 -29.32
N PRO A 107 -5.80 -1.20 -29.30
CA PRO A 107 -5.38 -0.42 -28.15
C PRO A 107 -6.40 0.66 -27.77
N ILE A 108 -6.67 0.82 -26.48
CA ILE A 108 -7.59 1.85 -25.98
C ILE A 108 -6.85 3.18 -25.88
N ASP A 109 -7.37 4.18 -26.57
CA ASP A 109 -6.88 5.55 -26.52
C ASP A 109 -7.26 6.25 -25.21
N LEU A 110 -6.31 7.01 -24.66
CA LEU A 110 -6.53 7.88 -23.51
C LEU A 110 -6.46 9.34 -23.96
N PRO A 111 -7.40 10.20 -23.52
CA PRO A 111 -7.27 11.64 -23.71
C PRO A 111 -5.97 12.20 -23.10
N ASP A 112 -5.37 13.20 -23.73
CA ASP A 112 -4.14 13.85 -23.25
C ASP A 112 -4.28 14.38 -21.80
N LYS A 113 -5.50 14.80 -21.45
CA LYS A 113 -5.90 15.25 -20.11
C LYS A 113 -7.12 14.48 -19.65
N VAL A 114 -6.92 13.24 -19.24
CA VAL A 114 -7.96 12.39 -18.66
C VAL A 114 -8.05 12.62 -17.14
N THR A 115 -9.25 12.81 -16.62
CA THR A 115 -9.49 12.84 -15.17
C THR A 115 -9.60 11.42 -14.61
N GLU A 116 -9.51 11.28 -13.28
CA GLU A 116 -9.64 9.98 -12.61
C GLU A 116 -10.99 9.31 -12.91
N GLU A 117 -12.06 10.11 -12.95
CA GLU A 117 -13.43 9.65 -13.25
C GLU A 117 -13.57 9.22 -14.72
N GLN A 118 -13.06 10.02 -15.65
CA GLN A 118 -13.08 9.69 -17.07
C GLN A 118 -12.31 8.39 -17.35
N LEU A 119 -11.18 8.20 -16.68
CA LEU A 119 -10.40 6.99 -16.83
C LEU A 119 -11.17 5.76 -16.32
N GLN A 120 -11.84 5.86 -15.18
CA GLN A 120 -12.72 4.82 -14.65
C GLN A 120 -13.83 4.47 -15.66
N GLU A 121 -14.49 5.47 -16.26
CA GLU A 121 -15.54 5.27 -17.27
C GLU A 121 -15.00 4.57 -18.53
N ILE A 122 -13.82 4.96 -19.00
CA ILE A 122 -13.18 4.37 -20.19
C ILE A 122 -12.91 2.88 -20.00
N ILE A 123 -12.40 2.48 -18.82
CA ILE A 123 -11.99 1.08 -18.59
C ILE A 123 -13.13 0.17 -18.14
N HIS A 124 -14.19 0.72 -17.53
CA HIS A 124 -15.26 -0.03 -16.89
C HIS A 124 -15.90 -1.11 -17.79
N PRO A 125 -16.16 -0.87 -19.10
CA PRO A 125 -16.73 -1.88 -20.00
C PRO A 125 -15.83 -3.10 -20.23
N TYR A 126 -14.55 -3.00 -19.90
CA TYR A 126 -13.54 -4.02 -20.23
C TYR A 126 -13.10 -4.87 -19.04
N ILE A 127 -13.52 -4.54 -17.83
CA ILE A 127 -13.06 -5.19 -16.61
C ILE A 127 -14.20 -5.85 -15.84
N LEU A 128 -13.92 -6.99 -15.21
CA LEU A 128 -14.85 -7.58 -14.26
C LEU A 128 -14.81 -6.80 -12.96
N TYR A 129 -15.97 -6.57 -12.34
CA TYR A 129 -16.06 -5.94 -11.02
C TYR A 129 -15.38 -4.56 -10.96
N GLY A 130 -15.42 -3.77 -12.04
CA GLY A 130 -14.76 -2.46 -12.09
C GLY A 130 -15.17 -1.51 -10.95
N ASP A 131 -16.41 -1.63 -10.47
CA ASP A 131 -16.92 -0.86 -9.35
C ASP A 131 -16.25 -1.15 -8.00
N GLU A 132 -15.55 -2.28 -7.86
CA GLU A 132 -14.77 -2.60 -6.66
C GLU A 132 -13.42 -1.88 -6.61
N TYR A 133 -13.00 -1.26 -7.72
CA TYR A 133 -11.70 -0.62 -7.86
C TYR A 133 -11.85 0.88 -8.14
N ARG A 134 -10.85 1.66 -7.72
CA ARG A 134 -10.75 3.09 -8.02
C ARG A 134 -9.36 3.39 -8.56
N PHE A 135 -9.27 4.48 -9.31
CA PHE A 135 -7.98 5.00 -9.75
C PHE A 135 -7.03 5.16 -8.56
N GLY A 136 -5.84 4.61 -8.71
CA GLY A 136 -4.81 4.64 -7.68
C GLY A 136 -3.71 5.63 -8.03
N GLU A 137 -3.01 5.34 -9.12
CA GLU A 137 -1.85 6.11 -9.58
C GLU A 137 -1.55 5.83 -11.05
N TRP A 138 -1.00 6.82 -11.74
CA TRP A 138 -0.48 6.67 -13.10
C TRP A 138 1.00 7.00 -13.12
N ASN A 139 1.83 5.96 -13.23
CA ASN A 139 3.24 6.15 -13.52
C ASN A 139 3.42 6.34 -15.03
N LYS A 140 3.49 7.61 -15.45
CA LYS A 140 3.71 8.02 -16.84
C LYS A 140 5.09 7.63 -17.35
N GLU A 141 6.10 7.62 -16.49
CA GLU A 141 7.46 7.22 -16.91
C GLU A 141 7.56 5.74 -17.27
N LYS A 142 6.76 4.89 -16.61
CA LYS A 142 6.74 3.44 -16.82
C LYS A 142 5.58 2.99 -17.69
N ASN A 143 4.73 3.91 -18.13
CA ASN A 143 3.54 3.61 -18.93
C ASN A 143 2.67 2.54 -18.27
N VAL A 144 2.34 2.74 -17.00
CA VAL A 144 1.43 1.86 -16.23
C VAL A 144 0.44 2.67 -15.41
N ILE A 145 -0.77 2.13 -15.30
CA ILE A 145 -1.83 2.72 -14.48
C ILE A 145 -2.33 1.67 -13.49
N TYR A 146 -2.42 2.06 -12.23
CA TYR A 146 -2.86 1.22 -11.13
C TYR A 146 -4.29 1.59 -10.71
N PHE A 147 -5.10 0.57 -10.49
CA PHE A 147 -6.40 0.68 -9.86
C PHE A 147 -6.42 -0.19 -8.60
N PHE A 148 -6.78 0.43 -7.48
CA PHE A 148 -6.77 -0.19 -6.16
C PHE A 148 -8.19 -0.59 -5.74
N PRO A 149 -8.38 -1.77 -5.16
CA PRO A 149 -9.67 -2.19 -4.65
C PRO A 149 -10.03 -1.38 -3.40
N ILE A 150 -11.31 -1.06 -3.25
CA ILE A 150 -11.84 -0.42 -2.04
C ILE A 150 -12.35 -1.49 -1.07
N LYS A 151 -11.81 -1.49 0.14
CA LYS A 151 -12.18 -2.39 1.24
C LYS A 151 -12.43 -1.57 2.49
N ASN A 152 -13.56 -1.81 3.15
CA ASN A 152 -13.99 -1.03 4.31
C ASN A 152 -13.98 0.50 4.04
N GLY A 153 -14.39 0.91 2.84
CA GLY A 153 -14.41 2.32 2.42
C GLY A 153 -13.05 2.93 2.09
N ARG A 154 -11.96 2.16 2.09
CA ARG A 154 -10.60 2.66 1.84
C ARG A 154 -9.85 1.87 0.77
N PRO A 155 -8.92 2.49 0.02
CA PRO A 155 -8.11 1.78 -0.96
C PRO A 155 -7.09 0.85 -0.30
N VAL A 156 -6.84 -0.29 -0.94
CA VAL A 156 -5.71 -1.17 -0.62
C VAL A 156 -4.58 -0.89 -1.62
N TYR A 157 -3.49 -0.31 -1.14
CA TYR A 157 -2.37 0.13 -1.96
C TYR A 157 -1.45 -1.05 -2.31
N PHE A 158 -1.04 -1.10 -3.59
CA PHE A 158 0.05 -1.95 -4.09
C PHE A 158 0.04 -3.40 -3.56
N ASN A 159 -1.13 -4.03 -3.55
CA ASN A 159 -1.27 -5.43 -3.14
C ASN A 159 -1.34 -6.36 -4.37
N PRO A 160 -0.39 -7.30 -4.54
CA PRO A 160 -0.37 -8.21 -5.69
C PRO A 160 -1.64 -9.07 -5.82
N SER A 161 -2.32 -9.34 -4.71
CA SER A 161 -3.54 -10.16 -4.65
C SER A 161 -4.83 -9.36 -4.89
N GLY A 162 -4.76 -8.04 -4.99
CA GLY A 162 -5.90 -7.17 -5.23
C GLY A 162 -5.49 -5.90 -5.93
N ILE A 163 -5.29 -5.97 -7.23
CA ILE A 163 -4.94 -4.81 -8.04
C ILE A 163 -5.35 -5.04 -9.49
N ILE A 164 -5.64 -3.95 -10.20
CA ILE A 164 -5.65 -3.93 -11.66
C ILE A 164 -4.47 -3.09 -12.13
N VAL A 165 -3.67 -3.64 -13.04
CA VAL A 165 -2.55 -2.93 -13.67
C VAL A 165 -2.81 -2.87 -15.16
N PHE A 166 -2.97 -1.65 -15.69
CA PHE A 166 -2.99 -1.41 -17.12
C PHE A 166 -1.59 -1.08 -17.61
N TYR A 167 -1.19 -1.70 -18.72
CA TYR A 167 0.08 -1.46 -19.38
C TYR A 167 -0.16 -0.72 -20.68
N LEU A 168 0.56 0.38 -20.84
CA LEU A 168 0.48 1.26 -21.99
C LEU A 168 1.69 1.04 -22.91
N ASN A 169 1.48 1.27 -24.19
CA ASN A 169 2.56 1.37 -25.18
C ASN A 169 3.15 2.79 -25.20
N ASP A 170 4.16 3.00 -26.04
CA ASP A 170 4.88 4.28 -26.16
C ASP A 170 4.02 5.43 -26.71
N LYS A 171 2.82 5.13 -27.20
CA LYS A 171 1.83 6.11 -27.67
C LYS A 171 0.75 6.39 -26.62
N ASN A 172 0.98 6.02 -25.35
CA ASN A 172 0.04 6.17 -24.25
C ASN A 172 -1.32 5.47 -24.48
N LYS A 173 -1.35 4.39 -25.27
CA LYS A 173 -2.55 3.57 -25.45
C LYS A 173 -2.48 2.33 -24.58
N ILE A 174 -3.59 1.97 -23.94
CA ILE A 174 -3.69 0.75 -23.13
C ILE A 174 -3.72 -0.46 -24.07
N VAL A 175 -2.83 -1.42 -23.86
CA VAL A 175 -2.71 -2.63 -24.71
C VAL A 175 -2.96 -3.93 -23.95
N LEU A 176 -2.77 -3.92 -22.63
CA LEU A 176 -2.84 -5.09 -21.77
C LEU A 176 -3.32 -4.64 -20.39
N TYR A 177 -4.08 -5.48 -19.71
CA TYR A 177 -4.24 -5.37 -18.28
C TYR A 177 -4.08 -6.71 -17.57
N THR A 178 -3.68 -6.63 -16.30
CA THR A 178 -3.79 -7.73 -15.36
C THR A 178 -4.74 -7.37 -14.24
N GLN A 179 -5.42 -8.37 -13.71
CA GLN A 179 -6.37 -8.17 -12.61
C GLN A 179 -6.29 -9.32 -11.61
N THR A 180 -6.17 -8.96 -10.34
CA THR A 180 -6.33 -9.83 -9.17
C THR A 180 -7.39 -9.25 -8.24
N ARG A 181 -8.07 -10.10 -7.48
CA ARG A 181 -9.21 -9.70 -6.65
C ARG A 181 -9.05 -10.16 -5.22
N LEU A 182 -9.37 -9.27 -4.29
CA LEU A 182 -9.48 -9.56 -2.86
C LEU A 182 -10.94 -9.89 -2.50
N ASP A 183 -11.12 -10.81 -1.57
CA ASP A 183 -12.45 -11.14 -1.05
C ASP A 183 -13.00 -10.06 -0.10
N LYS A 184 -14.10 -10.35 0.59
CA LYS A 184 -14.63 -9.48 1.64
C LYS A 184 -13.64 -9.37 2.80
N ALA A 185 -13.60 -8.19 3.41
CA ALA A 185 -12.77 -7.97 4.59
C ALA A 185 -13.42 -8.54 5.85
N GLU A 186 -12.63 -9.28 6.61
CA GLU A 186 -12.95 -9.69 7.97
C GLU A 186 -12.44 -8.61 8.92
N ILE A 187 -13.37 -8.01 9.68
CA ILE A 187 -13.10 -6.93 10.63
C ILE A 187 -13.42 -7.46 12.02
N ASN A 188 -12.40 -8.00 12.68
CA ASN A 188 -12.52 -8.56 14.03
C ASN A 188 -11.61 -7.81 15.03
N SER A 189 -11.05 -6.67 14.63
CA SER A 189 -10.16 -5.87 15.47
C SER A 189 -10.81 -4.53 15.83
N GLU A 190 -10.53 -4.07 17.05
CA GLU A 190 -10.98 -2.78 17.55
C GLU A 190 -10.33 -1.65 16.74
N LYS A 191 -11.08 -0.56 16.53
CA LYS A 191 -10.52 0.65 15.94
C LYS A 191 -9.60 1.32 16.93
N LYS A 192 -8.43 1.74 16.47
CA LYS A 192 -7.45 2.45 17.27
C LYS A 192 -7.20 3.82 16.65
N PRO A 193 -6.88 4.83 17.48
CA PRO A 193 -6.44 6.12 16.98
C PRO A 193 -5.16 5.93 16.17
N LEU A 194 -5.13 6.57 15.00
CA LEU A 194 -3.95 6.62 14.15
C LEU A 194 -2.99 7.70 14.62
N ILE A 195 -1.71 7.59 14.24
CA ILE A 195 -0.73 8.65 14.44
C ILE A 195 -1.23 9.95 13.78
N HIS A 196 -0.88 11.09 14.38
CA HIS A 196 -1.34 12.37 13.87
C HIS A 196 -0.78 12.63 12.46
N PRO A 197 -1.54 13.25 11.54
CA PRO A 197 -1.07 13.54 10.19
C PRO A 197 0.29 14.24 10.13
N VAL A 198 0.52 15.22 11.03
CA VAL A 198 1.81 15.93 11.13
C VAL A 198 2.95 15.00 11.55
N GLU A 199 2.70 14.07 12.47
CA GLU A 199 3.70 13.08 12.87
C GLU A 199 4.08 12.20 11.68
N ALA A 200 3.10 11.77 10.86
CA ALA A 200 3.36 10.99 9.66
C ALA A 200 4.21 11.77 8.63
N VAL A 201 3.99 13.09 8.47
CA VAL A 201 4.86 13.96 7.67
C VAL A 201 6.27 14.03 8.26
N GLY A 202 6.38 14.14 9.59
CA GLY A 202 7.67 14.10 10.28
C GLY A 202 8.44 12.81 10.05
N ARG A 203 7.75 11.66 9.91
CA ARG A 203 8.40 10.40 9.51
C ARG A 203 9.04 10.53 8.14
N LEU A 204 8.39 11.15 7.15
CA LEU A 204 8.99 11.38 5.84
C LEU A 204 10.19 12.32 5.90
N TYR A 205 10.06 13.42 6.65
CA TYR A 205 11.13 14.40 6.84
C TYR A 205 12.37 13.77 7.48
N ASN A 206 12.20 13.03 8.57
CA ASN A 206 13.29 12.34 9.26
C ASN A 206 13.95 11.25 8.41
N ASN A 207 13.23 10.68 7.44
CA ASN A 207 13.76 9.73 6.47
C ASN A 207 14.32 10.41 5.20
N GLN A 208 14.41 11.75 5.17
CA GLN A 208 14.91 12.53 4.03
C GLN A 208 14.13 12.30 2.72
N LEU A 209 12.85 11.94 2.84
CA LEU A 209 11.96 11.69 1.70
C LEU A 209 11.24 12.94 1.22
N ILE A 210 11.18 13.96 2.08
CA ILE A 210 10.77 15.32 1.75
C ILE A 210 11.87 16.28 2.20
N ALA A 211 12.03 17.37 1.47
CA ALA A 211 13.08 18.36 1.68
C ALA A 211 12.51 19.77 1.73
N SER A 212 13.38 20.73 2.02
CA SER A 212 13.01 22.13 2.10
C SER A 212 12.31 22.64 0.84
N GLY A 213 11.22 23.39 1.03
CA GLY A 213 10.36 23.91 -0.03
C GLY A 213 9.30 22.93 -0.56
N ASP A 214 9.26 21.68 -0.10
CA ASP A 214 8.21 20.73 -0.49
C ASP A 214 6.83 21.13 0.04
N THR A 215 5.79 20.82 -0.74
CA THR A 215 4.39 21.00 -0.32
C THR A 215 3.70 19.65 -0.17
N VAL A 216 3.25 19.34 1.04
CA VAL A 216 2.36 18.21 1.31
C VAL A 216 0.93 18.62 0.96
N ASN A 217 0.40 18.13 -0.16
CA ASN A 217 -0.90 18.57 -0.68
C ASN A 217 -2.10 17.83 -0.07
N LYS A 218 -1.91 16.54 0.24
CA LYS A 218 -3.01 15.66 0.62
C LYS A 218 -2.55 14.51 1.49
N LEU A 219 -3.31 14.22 2.55
CA LEU A 219 -3.16 13.04 3.40
C LEU A 219 -4.46 12.24 3.38
N THR A 220 -4.37 10.96 3.03
CA THR A 220 -5.53 10.04 3.02
C THR A 220 -5.17 8.72 3.66
N VAL A 221 -6.13 8.08 4.33
CA VAL A 221 -5.93 6.75 4.91
C VAL A 221 -6.37 5.67 3.93
N GLY A 222 -5.50 4.69 3.73
CA GLY A 222 -5.80 3.42 3.07
C GLY A 222 -5.20 2.25 3.83
N TYR A 223 -4.98 1.16 3.13
CA TYR A 223 -4.42 -0.07 3.68
C TYR A 223 -3.19 -0.50 2.90
N GLN A 224 -2.14 -0.93 3.60
CA GLN A 224 -1.03 -1.70 3.03
C GLN A 224 -0.96 -3.09 3.64
N THR A 225 -0.37 -4.02 2.91
CA THR A 225 -0.11 -5.38 3.43
C THR A 225 1.08 -5.33 4.38
N ALA A 226 0.88 -5.78 5.63
CA ALA A 226 1.98 -5.90 6.58
C ALA A 226 2.73 -7.23 6.39
N VAL A 227 2.01 -8.35 6.52
CA VAL A 227 2.58 -9.69 6.41
C VAL A 227 1.53 -10.64 5.79
N PRO A 228 1.87 -11.42 4.75
CA PRO A 228 1.04 -12.53 4.31
C PRO A 228 1.13 -13.69 5.33
N LEU A 229 -0.01 -14.20 5.78
CA LEU A 229 -0.08 -15.34 6.68
C LEU A 229 0.02 -16.65 5.89
N SER A 230 0.54 -17.69 6.56
CA SER A 230 0.80 -19.01 5.97
C SER A 230 -0.45 -19.74 5.45
N ASP A 231 -1.64 -19.34 5.91
CA ASP A 231 -2.92 -19.91 5.49
C ASP A 231 -3.54 -19.19 4.28
N GLY A 232 -2.83 -18.22 3.69
CA GLY A 232 -3.32 -17.41 2.56
C GLY A 232 -4.18 -16.21 2.96
N VAL A 233 -4.39 -15.94 4.26
CA VAL A 233 -4.91 -14.66 4.75
C VAL A 233 -3.82 -13.62 4.70
N GLN A 234 -4.16 -12.39 4.32
CA GLN A 234 -3.25 -11.26 4.43
C GLN A 234 -3.77 -10.29 5.48
N VAL A 235 -2.84 -9.77 6.29
CA VAL A 235 -3.14 -8.72 7.28
C VAL A 235 -2.83 -7.36 6.64
N PHE A 236 -3.81 -6.48 6.70
CA PHE A 236 -3.73 -5.13 6.16
C PHE A 236 -3.77 -4.10 7.27
N VAL A 237 -2.82 -3.18 7.24
CA VAL A 237 -2.64 -2.15 8.25
C VAL A 237 -3.03 -0.76 7.73
N PRO A 238 -3.77 0.05 8.52
CA PRO A 238 -4.03 1.44 8.21
C PRO A 238 -2.74 2.17 7.85
N THR A 239 -2.77 2.93 6.76
CA THR A 239 -1.59 3.57 6.18
C THR A 239 -1.97 4.95 5.67
N TRP A 240 -1.20 5.96 6.07
CA TRP A 240 -1.26 7.30 5.50
C TRP A 240 -0.60 7.30 4.12
N LYS A 241 -1.39 7.62 3.08
CA LYS A 241 -0.88 8.06 1.77
C LYS A 241 -0.71 9.57 1.82
N ILE A 242 0.52 10.03 1.67
CA ILE A 242 0.93 11.44 1.73
C ILE A 242 1.37 11.85 0.33
N THR A 243 0.62 12.77 -0.31
CA THR A 243 0.95 13.29 -1.64
C THR A 243 1.73 14.58 -1.52
N VAL A 244 2.91 14.62 -2.13
CA VAL A 244 3.87 15.74 -2.08
C VAL A 244 4.05 16.30 -3.49
N ASN A 245 4.02 17.63 -3.60
CA ASN A 245 4.14 18.41 -4.84
C ASN A 245 3.17 17.98 -5.96
N LYS A 246 2.04 17.35 -5.60
CA LYS A 246 1.03 16.78 -6.51
C LYS A 246 1.58 15.71 -7.46
N GLU A 247 2.77 15.19 -7.16
CA GLU A 247 3.51 14.28 -8.04
C GLU A 247 3.77 12.95 -7.36
N LYS A 248 4.34 12.96 -6.15
CA LYS A 248 4.82 11.75 -5.48
C LYS A 248 3.95 11.38 -4.30
N SER A 249 3.71 10.09 -4.13
CA SER A 249 2.97 9.55 -2.98
C SER A 249 3.89 8.71 -2.10
N PHE A 250 3.88 8.99 -0.80
CA PHE A 250 4.57 8.22 0.22
C PHE A 250 3.56 7.51 1.13
N TYR A 251 3.99 6.40 1.72
CA TYR A 251 3.13 5.53 2.51
C TYR A 251 3.73 5.32 3.89
N VAL A 252 3.01 5.73 4.93
CA VAL A 252 3.46 5.61 6.33
C VAL A 252 2.44 4.79 7.10
N ASN A 253 2.90 3.71 7.74
CA ASN A 253 2.07 2.92 8.64
C ASN A 253 1.42 3.85 9.68
N ALA A 254 0.10 3.88 9.70
CA ALA A 254 -0.65 4.85 10.49
C ALA A 254 -0.78 4.47 11.97
N THR A 255 -0.23 3.34 12.39
CA THR A 255 -0.15 2.93 13.80
C THR A 255 1.27 2.98 14.36
N GLU A 256 2.27 2.58 13.58
CA GLU A 256 3.66 2.45 14.04
C GLU A 256 4.57 3.58 13.52
N GLY A 257 4.13 4.37 12.53
CA GLY A 257 4.94 5.43 11.93
C GLY A 257 6.09 4.94 11.04
N VAL A 258 6.14 3.64 10.74
CA VAL A 258 7.12 3.06 9.82
C VAL A 258 6.79 3.49 8.39
N VAL A 259 7.78 4.02 7.68
CA VAL A 259 7.63 4.34 6.25
C VAL A 259 7.75 3.06 5.44
N PHE A 260 6.74 2.76 4.62
CA PHE A 260 6.82 1.67 3.66
C PHE A 260 7.80 2.06 2.55
N PRO A 261 8.64 1.13 2.07
CA PRO A 261 9.45 1.35 0.88
C PRO A 261 8.54 1.79 -0.27
N SER A 262 8.56 3.09 -0.59
CA SER A 262 7.72 3.69 -1.63
C SER A 262 8.37 3.50 -2.99
N GLY A 263 8.57 2.23 -3.37
CA GLY A 263 9.03 1.85 -4.70
C GLY A 263 7.82 1.36 -5.49
N ASP A 264 7.07 2.27 -6.09
CA ASP A 264 6.20 1.91 -7.22
C ASP A 264 7.01 1.14 -8.29
N GLU A 265 8.30 1.48 -8.44
CA GLU A 265 9.31 0.76 -9.22
C GLU A 265 9.57 -0.67 -8.70
N ASP A 266 9.80 -0.84 -7.40
CA ASP A 266 10.07 -2.15 -6.77
C ASP A 266 8.85 -3.06 -6.88
N PHE A 267 7.66 -2.52 -6.56
CA PHE A 267 6.40 -3.21 -6.72
C PHE A 267 6.19 -3.62 -8.18
N LEU A 268 6.40 -2.71 -9.13
CA LEU A 268 6.24 -3.00 -10.56
C LEU A 268 7.23 -4.07 -11.01
N ALA A 269 8.49 -4.01 -10.60
CA ALA A 269 9.50 -5.00 -10.91
C ALA A 269 9.11 -6.38 -10.35
N GLU A 270 8.66 -6.45 -9.09
CA GLU A 270 8.18 -7.70 -8.51
C GLU A 270 6.95 -8.24 -9.26
N GLN A 271 5.97 -7.38 -9.59
CA GLN A 271 4.79 -7.75 -10.36
C GLN A 271 5.15 -8.30 -11.74
N LEU A 272 6.02 -7.61 -12.48
CA LEU A 272 6.47 -8.05 -13.80
C LEU A 272 7.22 -9.38 -13.73
N SER A 273 8.09 -9.55 -12.74
CA SER A 273 8.83 -10.81 -12.52
C SER A 273 7.87 -11.96 -12.26
N ASN A 274 6.93 -11.77 -11.33
CA ASN A 274 5.90 -12.75 -11.00
C ASN A 274 5.01 -13.09 -12.22
N LEU A 275 4.64 -12.07 -13.01
CA LEU A 275 3.82 -12.24 -14.20
C LEU A 275 4.55 -13.02 -15.30
N LEU A 276 5.81 -12.68 -15.58
CA LEU A 276 6.66 -13.39 -16.54
C LEU A 276 6.85 -14.86 -16.14
N ASN A 277 7.15 -15.12 -14.86
CA ASN A 277 7.30 -16.48 -14.34
C ASN A 277 6.01 -17.32 -14.53
N ARG A 278 4.85 -16.72 -14.26
CA ARG A 278 3.54 -17.38 -14.45
C ARG A 278 3.22 -17.64 -15.92
N MET A 279 3.58 -16.71 -16.81
CA MET A 279 3.35 -16.88 -18.24
C MET A 279 4.30 -17.89 -18.87
N ASN A 280 5.55 -18.03 -18.40
CA ASN A 280 6.50 -19.00 -18.95
C ASN A 280 6.10 -20.47 -18.72
N LEU A 281 5.10 -20.73 -17.88
CA LEU A 281 4.52 -22.06 -17.74
C LEU A 281 3.83 -22.50 -19.05
N PRO A 282 3.96 -23.78 -19.46
CA PRO A 282 3.46 -24.28 -20.75
C PRO A 282 1.92 -24.30 -20.78
N ASN A 283 1.32 -23.19 -21.19
CA ASN A 283 -0.07 -23.12 -21.63
C ASN A 283 -0.08 -22.91 -23.15
N LYS A 284 -0.56 -23.90 -23.89
CA LYS A 284 -0.26 -24.10 -25.33
C LYS A 284 -1.09 -23.28 -26.32
N ASN A 285 -2.09 -22.49 -25.89
CA ASN A 285 -3.13 -22.03 -26.81
C ASN A 285 -3.40 -20.51 -26.81
N VAL A 286 -2.41 -19.66 -26.52
CA VAL A 286 -2.60 -18.21 -26.49
C VAL A 286 -1.70 -17.55 -27.53
N THR A 287 -2.30 -17.05 -28.61
CA THR A 287 -1.60 -16.47 -29.79
C THR A 287 -0.80 -15.22 -29.45
N TRP A 288 -1.28 -14.40 -28.51
CA TRP A 288 -0.63 -13.15 -28.10
C TRP A 288 0.46 -13.30 -27.04
N LYS A 289 0.62 -14.52 -26.49
CA LYS A 289 1.46 -14.76 -25.32
C LYS A 289 2.90 -14.30 -25.52
N THR A 290 3.50 -14.64 -26.65
CA THR A 290 4.88 -14.26 -26.96
C THR A 290 5.04 -12.75 -27.04
N THR A 291 4.15 -12.07 -27.77
CA THR A 291 4.17 -10.61 -27.90
C THR A 291 4.02 -9.91 -26.54
N VAL A 292 3.15 -10.42 -25.67
CA VAL A 292 3.00 -9.88 -24.31
C VAL A 292 4.24 -10.14 -23.46
N ILE A 293 4.83 -11.33 -23.52
CA ILE A 293 6.10 -11.64 -22.83
C ILE A 293 7.18 -10.66 -23.27
N ASP A 294 7.41 -10.49 -24.58
CA ASP A 294 8.44 -9.59 -25.12
C ASP A 294 8.27 -8.14 -24.62
N MET A 295 7.01 -7.66 -24.59
CA MET A 295 6.66 -6.34 -24.09
C MET A 295 7.00 -6.19 -22.59
N LEU A 296 6.60 -7.15 -21.76
CA LEU A 296 6.86 -7.11 -20.33
C LEU A 296 8.35 -7.26 -20.01
N GLU A 297 9.07 -8.09 -20.75
CA GLU A 297 10.53 -8.21 -20.63
C GLU A 297 11.24 -6.91 -21.02
N SER A 298 10.77 -6.21 -22.06
CA SER A 298 11.30 -4.89 -22.42
C SER A 298 11.13 -3.91 -21.26
N LYS A 299 9.92 -3.84 -20.70
CA LYS A 299 9.62 -2.98 -19.55
C LYS A 299 10.47 -3.34 -18.32
N MET A 300 10.70 -4.63 -18.08
CA MET A 300 11.60 -5.11 -17.01
C MET A 300 13.05 -4.66 -17.23
N ARG A 301 13.57 -4.74 -18.46
CA ARG A 301 14.93 -4.26 -18.78
C ARG A 301 15.07 -2.77 -18.55
N ASP A 302 14.05 -1.98 -18.91
CA ASP A 302 14.06 -0.54 -18.72
C ASP A 302 14.03 -0.12 -17.25
N LEU A 303 13.35 -0.90 -16.39
CA LEU A 303 13.40 -0.72 -14.94
C LEU A 303 14.81 -0.97 -14.38
N LYS A 304 15.44 -2.08 -14.75
CA LYS A 304 16.79 -2.46 -14.26
C LYS A 304 17.88 -1.47 -14.66
N LYS A 305 17.87 -1.00 -15.91
CA LYS A 305 18.84 0.01 -16.37
C LYS A 305 18.80 1.28 -15.52
N ARG A 306 17.58 1.71 -15.13
CA ARG A 306 17.40 2.94 -14.35
C ARG A 306 17.80 2.78 -12.88
N SER A 307 17.63 1.60 -12.28
CA SER A 307 18.14 1.33 -10.93
C SER A 307 19.66 1.33 -10.85
N GLU A 308 20.37 1.02 -11.94
CA GLU A 308 21.84 1.06 -11.99
C GLU A 308 22.41 2.49 -12.20
N THR A 309 21.55 3.49 -12.47
CA THR A 309 21.97 4.88 -12.74
C THR A 309 21.66 5.87 -11.61
N LYS A 310 21.00 5.41 -10.52
CA LYS A 310 20.75 6.19 -9.30
C LYS A 310 21.77 5.80 -8.22
#